data_AF-A0A9P7W5J1-F1
#
_entry.id   AF-A0A9P7W5J1-F1
#
_cell.length_a   1.000
_cell.length_b   1.000
_cell.length_c   1.000
_cell.angle_alpha   90.00
_cell.angle_beta   90.00
_cell.angle_gamma   90.00
#
_symmetry.space_group_name_H-M   'P 1'
#
loop_
_entity.id
_entity.type
_entity.pdbx_description
1 polymer ?
#
loop_
_entity_poly.entity_id
_entity_poly.type
_entity_poly.pdbx_seq_one_letter_code
_entity_poly.pdbx_strand_id
1 'polypeptide(L)'
;MISHEPADIILISSDNVQFHVHLHVLYDASGNGFASLLSTLSSTRQEPGIPILTIPEKSDILNVLLLTIYSKPIADYRPMFNILVAAVHKLKEYGIQPERYVKPGQPLFELIRFHMPLHPLDVYVLAAHYDLFELAVAASSHLLSARLDTITDEQSMRMGAVYLKRLYGLHSRRIDALKNILIRPPEPHPSTSTCCLSDQTGVSRAWALSAAYLIWDARPDMSLRYIESTMGALKQHVSCEDCKESIDAQVRQCVADWSSVKQWSI
;
A
#
# COMPACT_ATOMS: atom_id res chain seq x y z
N MET A 1 24.56 -12.62 7.67
CA MET A 1 25.87 -12.89 8.30
C MET A 1 26.82 -11.80 7.82
N ILE A 2 27.50 -11.10 8.73
CA ILE A 2 28.56 -10.17 8.35
C ILE A 2 29.80 -11.03 8.10
N SER A 3 30.28 -11.10 6.86
CA SER A 3 31.55 -11.77 6.55
C SER A 3 32.69 -10.95 7.14
N HIS A 4 33.51 -11.59 7.98
CA HIS A 4 34.75 -11.00 8.51
C HIS A 4 35.95 -11.23 7.58
N GLU A 5 35.71 -11.88 6.45
CA GLU A 5 36.72 -12.15 5.43
C GLU A 5 36.92 -10.92 4.53
N PRO A 6 38.12 -10.76 3.93
CA PRO A 6 38.34 -9.73 2.92
C PRO A 6 37.47 -9.99 1.68
N ALA A 7 37.12 -8.92 0.97
CA ALA A 7 36.41 -9.01 -0.30
C ALA A 7 37.21 -9.84 -1.32
N ASP A 8 36.54 -10.76 -2.01
CA ASP A 8 37.11 -11.72 -2.95
C ASP A 8 36.65 -11.47 -4.40
N ILE A 9 35.86 -10.41 -4.64
CA ILE A 9 35.48 -9.91 -5.96
C ILE A 9 35.22 -8.41 -5.93
N ILE A 10 35.54 -7.73 -7.04
CA ILE A 10 35.21 -6.32 -7.28
C ILE A 10 34.14 -6.24 -8.36
N LEU A 11 33.01 -5.61 -8.04
CA LEU A 11 32.01 -5.22 -9.04
C LEU A 11 32.26 -3.79 -9.48
N ILE A 12 32.23 -3.52 -10.78
CA ILE A 12 32.34 -2.17 -11.34
C ILE A 12 31.01 -1.80 -11.99
N SER A 13 30.35 -0.77 -11.49
CA SER A 13 29.13 -0.24 -12.10
C SER A 13 29.40 0.45 -13.44
N SER A 14 28.34 0.73 -14.22
CA SER A 14 28.49 1.40 -15.53
C SER A 14 28.99 2.85 -15.45
N ASP A 15 28.86 3.49 -14.29
CA ASP A 15 29.46 4.79 -13.95
C ASP A 15 30.82 4.67 -13.24
N ASN A 16 31.48 3.51 -13.35
CA ASN A 16 32.84 3.22 -12.90
C ASN A 16 33.06 3.29 -11.37
N VAL A 17 32.01 3.07 -10.57
CA VAL A 17 32.14 2.94 -9.12
C VAL A 17 32.48 1.49 -8.78
N GLN A 18 33.49 1.31 -7.93
CA GLN A 18 33.96 -0.01 -7.51
C GLN A 18 33.29 -0.43 -6.20
N PHE A 19 32.79 -1.65 -6.17
CA PHE A 19 32.19 -2.28 -5.00
C PHE A 19 32.98 -3.54 -4.64
N HIS A 20 33.60 -3.53 -3.47
CA HIS A 20 34.31 -4.69 -2.92
C HIS A 20 33.31 -5.58 -2.18
N VAL A 21 33.08 -6.78 -2.69
CA VAL A 21 32.06 -7.70 -2.18
C VAL A 21 32.58 -9.13 -2.10
N HIS A 22 31.72 -10.05 -1.68
CA HIS A 22 32.03 -11.44 -1.41
C HIS A 22 31.23 -12.36 -2.34
N LEU A 23 31.90 -13.28 -3.03
CA LEU A 23 31.33 -14.25 -3.94
C LEU A 23 30.31 -15.14 -3.24
N HIS A 24 30.63 -15.64 -2.05
CA HIS A 24 29.72 -16.51 -1.30
C HIS A 24 28.39 -15.82 -1.01
N VAL A 25 28.40 -14.53 -0.64
CA VAL A 25 27.18 -13.75 -0.41
C VAL A 25 26.35 -13.59 -1.69
N LEU A 26 26.99 -13.38 -2.84
CA LEU A 26 26.29 -13.27 -4.13
C LEU A 26 25.68 -14.61 -4.56
N TYR A 27 26.41 -15.72 -4.40
CA TYR A 27 25.91 -17.07 -4.68
C TYR A 27 24.76 -17.49 -3.75
N ASP A 28 24.84 -17.15 -2.46
CA ASP A 28 23.79 -17.42 -1.48
C ASP A 28 22.50 -16.62 -1.74
N ALA A 29 22.63 -15.47 -2.40
CA ALA A 29 21.52 -14.58 -2.70
C ALA A 29 20.89 -14.87 -4.07
N SER A 30 21.68 -15.25 -5.07
CA SER A 30 21.25 -15.39 -6.46
C SER A 30 21.15 -16.85 -6.90
N GLY A 31 19.96 -17.26 -7.34
CA GLY A 31 19.72 -18.58 -7.92
C GLY A 31 20.15 -18.75 -9.37
N ASN A 32 20.53 -17.67 -10.08
CA ASN A 32 20.91 -17.72 -11.50
C ASN A 32 22.35 -17.25 -11.76
N GLY A 33 23.21 -17.27 -10.73
CA GLY A 33 24.61 -16.86 -10.84
C GLY A 33 24.76 -15.36 -11.14
N PHE A 34 23.89 -14.54 -10.55
CA PHE A 34 23.81 -13.09 -10.74
C PHE A 34 23.69 -12.73 -12.22
N ALA A 35 22.60 -13.18 -12.85
CA ALA A 35 22.36 -13.08 -14.29
C ALA A 35 23.45 -13.77 -15.14
N SER A 36 23.92 -14.93 -14.68
CA SER A 36 25.04 -15.70 -15.27
C SER A 36 26.40 -14.98 -15.31
N LEU A 37 26.49 -13.77 -14.74
CA LEU A 37 27.73 -13.00 -14.75
C LEU A 37 28.81 -13.69 -13.91
N LEU A 38 28.44 -14.36 -12.81
CA LEU A 38 29.40 -15.09 -11.97
C LEU A 38 30.04 -16.28 -12.70
N SER A 39 29.36 -16.86 -13.69
CA SER A 39 29.91 -17.97 -14.48
C SER A 39 31.11 -17.54 -15.33
N THR A 40 31.14 -16.26 -15.76
CA THR A 40 32.22 -15.70 -16.58
C THR A 40 33.55 -15.62 -15.85
N LEU A 41 33.51 -15.60 -14.51
CA LEU A 41 34.71 -15.58 -13.65
C LEU A 41 35.56 -16.84 -13.78
N SER A 42 34.95 -17.96 -14.16
CA SER A 42 35.67 -19.22 -14.41
C SER A 42 36.60 -19.11 -15.61
N SER A 43 36.26 -18.24 -16.58
CA SER A 43 37.03 -18.01 -17.80
C SER A 43 38.18 -17.02 -17.60
N THR A 44 38.05 -16.09 -16.64
CA THR A 44 39.02 -15.01 -16.37
C THR A 44 39.98 -15.29 -15.21
N ARG A 45 39.79 -16.40 -14.48
CA ARG A 45 40.64 -16.85 -13.35
C ARG A 45 42.12 -17.11 -13.68
N GLN A 46 42.56 -16.86 -14.91
CA GLN A 46 43.96 -17.02 -15.33
C GLN A 46 44.84 -15.82 -14.93
N GLU A 47 44.26 -14.66 -14.61
CA GLU A 47 44.99 -13.46 -14.17
C GLU A 47 45.24 -13.47 -12.65
N PRO A 48 46.47 -13.18 -12.17
CA PRO A 48 46.74 -13.05 -10.74
C PRO A 48 46.08 -11.79 -10.17
N GLY A 49 45.06 -11.95 -9.31
CA GLY A 49 44.40 -10.83 -8.62
C GLY A 49 42.99 -11.13 -8.12
N ILE A 50 42.34 -10.13 -7.51
CA ILE A 50 40.91 -10.20 -7.18
C ILE A 50 40.12 -10.09 -8.49
N PRO A 51 39.20 -11.01 -8.79
CA PRO A 51 38.39 -10.95 -10.01
C PRO A 51 37.58 -9.65 -10.06
N ILE A 52 37.51 -9.08 -11.26
CA ILE A 52 36.75 -7.86 -11.55
C ILE A 52 35.59 -8.20 -12.48
N LEU A 53 34.39 -7.74 -12.15
CA LEU A 53 33.19 -7.95 -12.94
C LEU A 53 32.48 -6.63 -13.19
N THR A 54 32.27 -6.29 -14.47
CA THR A 54 31.49 -5.11 -14.85
C THR A 54 30.00 -5.42 -14.83
N ILE A 55 29.24 -4.53 -14.20
CA ILE A 55 27.80 -4.60 -13.99
C ILE A 55 27.14 -3.47 -14.79
N PRO A 56 26.08 -3.73 -15.58
CA PRO A 56 25.48 -2.71 -16.44
C PRO A 56 24.74 -1.61 -15.66
N GLU A 57 24.34 -1.87 -14.42
CA GLU A 57 23.64 -0.91 -13.56
C GLU A 57 24.56 0.23 -13.10
N LYS A 58 23.94 1.38 -12.88
CA LYS A 58 24.57 2.52 -12.21
C LYS A 58 24.82 2.21 -10.74
N SER A 59 25.77 2.95 -10.16
CA SER A 59 26.20 2.80 -8.77
C SER A 59 25.07 2.93 -7.76
N ASP A 60 24.07 3.80 -7.99
CA ASP A 60 22.93 4.01 -7.10
C ASP A 60 22.04 2.76 -6.97
N ILE A 61 21.67 2.14 -8.09
CA ILE A 61 20.89 0.89 -8.14
C ILE A 61 21.72 -0.26 -7.57
N LEU A 62 22.98 -0.39 -7.98
CA LEU A 62 23.86 -1.46 -7.51
C LEU A 62 24.11 -1.36 -6.00
N ASN A 63 24.28 -0.16 -5.46
CA ASN A 63 24.43 0.05 -4.03
C ASN A 63 23.19 -0.42 -3.26
N VAL A 64 21.98 -0.07 -3.71
CA VAL A 64 20.74 -0.54 -3.07
C VAL A 64 20.64 -2.07 -3.12
N LEU A 65 20.95 -2.70 -4.26
CA LEU A 65 20.97 -4.16 -4.40
C LEU A 65 21.94 -4.81 -3.40
N LEU A 66 23.18 -4.33 -3.34
CA LEU A 66 24.20 -4.88 -2.45
C LEU A 66 23.82 -4.66 -0.98
N LEU A 67 23.41 -3.47 -0.57
CA LEU A 67 22.97 -3.22 0.80
C LEU A 67 21.78 -4.12 1.18
N THR A 68 20.88 -4.39 0.24
CA THR A 68 19.76 -5.33 0.43
C THR A 68 20.25 -6.76 0.68
N ILE A 69 21.13 -7.28 -0.18
CA ILE A 69 21.70 -8.63 -0.06
C ILE A 69 22.46 -8.78 1.26
N TYR A 70 23.25 -7.77 1.63
CA TYR A 70 24.02 -7.76 2.87
C TYR A 70 23.20 -7.45 4.12
N SER A 71 21.89 -7.17 3.96
CA SER A 71 20.99 -6.75 5.06
C SER A 71 21.55 -5.54 5.83
N LYS A 72 22.14 -4.57 5.12
CA LYS A 72 22.67 -3.33 5.68
C LYS A 72 21.66 -2.18 5.58
N PRO A 73 21.78 -1.14 6.43
CA PRO A 73 20.95 0.05 6.32
C PRO A 73 21.09 0.71 4.94
N ILE A 74 19.96 0.95 4.27
CA ILE A 74 19.89 1.59 2.96
C ILE A 74 19.58 3.10 3.10
N ALA A 75 18.83 3.46 4.15
CA ALA A 75 18.31 4.81 4.36
C ALA A 75 19.40 5.88 4.48
N ASP A 76 20.59 5.52 4.95
CA ASP A 76 21.73 6.44 5.10
C ASP A 76 22.17 7.06 3.76
N TYR A 77 21.90 6.37 2.65
CA TYR A 77 22.23 6.81 1.30
C TYR A 77 21.10 7.59 0.61
N ARG A 78 19.93 7.70 1.26
CA ARG A 78 18.75 8.46 0.78
C ARG A 78 18.44 8.25 -0.71
N PRO A 79 18.32 7.00 -1.18
CA PRO A 79 17.99 6.73 -2.58
C PRO A 79 16.61 7.31 -2.93
N MET A 80 16.48 7.80 -4.17
CA MET A 80 15.18 8.24 -4.69
C MET A 80 14.25 7.05 -4.93
N PHE A 81 12.94 7.29 -4.93
CA PHE A 81 11.94 6.23 -5.10
C PHE A 81 12.13 5.40 -6.39
N ASN A 82 12.43 6.06 -7.52
CA ASN A 82 12.68 5.38 -8.78
C ASN A 82 13.89 4.42 -8.71
N ILE A 83 14.89 4.71 -7.89
CA ILE A 83 16.05 3.84 -7.67
C ILE A 83 15.64 2.60 -6.87
N LEU A 84 14.76 2.74 -5.87
CA LEU A 84 14.22 1.61 -5.12
C LEU A 84 13.40 0.68 -6.01
N VAL A 85 12.53 1.24 -6.86
CA VAL A 85 11.74 0.48 -7.84
C VAL A 85 12.67 -0.27 -8.81
N ALA A 86 13.67 0.43 -9.36
CA ALA A 86 14.65 -0.18 -10.25
C ALA A 86 15.44 -1.31 -9.56
N ALA A 87 15.84 -1.12 -8.30
CA ALA A 87 16.53 -2.15 -7.53
C ALA A 87 15.65 -3.39 -7.33
N VAL A 88 14.35 -3.25 -7.02
CA VAL A 88 13.43 -4.39 -6.91
C VAL A 88 13.29 -5.12 -8.24
N HIS A 89 13.23 -4.39 -9.37
CA HIS A 89 13.25 -5.01 -10.69
C HIS A 89 14.50 -5.86 -10.92
N LYS A 90 15.65 -5.30 -10.56
CA LYS A 90 16.95 -5.96 -10.71
C LYS A 90 17.16 -7.14 -9.78
N LEU A 91 16.52 -7.21 -8.62
CA LEU A 91 16.54 -8.42 -7.78
C LEU A 91 16.12 -9.63 -8.61
N LYS A 92 14.96 -9.54 -9.30
CA LYS A 92 14.45 -10.66 -10.11
C LYS A 92 15.38 -11.00 -11.28
N GLU A 93 15.88 -10.00 -12.01
CA GLU A 93 16.82 -10.20 -13.13
C GLU A 93 18.10 -10.91 -12.67
N TYR A 94 18.62 -10.52 -11.52
CA TYR A 94 19.78 -11.14 -10.88
C TYR A 94 19.46 -12.46 -10.16
N GLY A 95 18.28 -13.05 -10.37
CA GLY A 95 17.90 -14.33 -9.78
C GLY A 95 17.75 -14.30 -8.26
N ILE A 96 17.62 -13.11 -7.68
CA ILE A 96 17.38 -12.88 -6.27
C ILE A 96 15.87 -12.79 -6.06
N GLN A 97 15.34 -13.61 -5.16
CA GLN A 97 13.91 -13.64 -4.86
C GLN A 97 13.50 -12.35 -4.12
N PRO A 98 12.68 -11.45 -4.72
CA PRO A 98 12.27 -10.21 -4.06
C PRO A 98 11.54 -10.46 -2.73
N GLU A 99 10.79 -11.55 -2.63
CA GLU A 99 10.01 -11.96 -1.46
C GLU A 99 10.87 -12.19 -0.21
N ARG A 100 12.16 -12.53 -0.39
CA ARG A 100 13.12 -12.71 0.71
C ARG A 100 13.49 -11.39 1.38
N TYR A 101 13.52 -10.30 0.61
CA TYR A 101 14.10 -9.02 1.02
C TYR A 101 13.09 -7.86 1.07
N VAL A 102 11.96 -7.97 0.39
CA VAL A 102 10.89 -6.96 0.38
C VAL A 102 9.73 -7.46 1.24
N LYS A 103 10.00 -7.62 2.54
CA LYS A 103 9.03 -8.05 3.55
C LYS A 103 9.18 -7.22 4.85
N PRO A 104 8.15 -7.17 5.70
CA PRO A 104 8.20 -6.40 6.95
C PRO A 104 9.47 -6.66 7.78
N GLY A 105 10.08 -5.58 8.28
CA GLY A 105 11.32 -5.63 9.04
C GLY A 105 12.60 -5.71 8.20
N GLN A 106 12.51 -5.79 6.87
CA GLN A 106 13.67 -5.65 5.99
C GLN A 106 13.94 -4.18 5.61
N PRO A 107 15.21 -3.74 5.49
CA PRO A 107 15.54 -2.35 5.19
C PRO A 107 14.88 -1.81 3.92
N LEU A 108 14.84 -2.62 2.85
CA LEU A 108 14.26 -2.22 1.57
C LEU A 108 12.75 -2.05 1.65
N PHE A 109 12.06 -2.93 2.38
CA PHE A 109 10.61 -2.83 2.60
C PHE A 109 10.25 -1.55 3.35
N GLU A 110 10.91 -1.27 4.47
CA GLU A 110 10.62 -0.09 5.29
C GLU A 110 10.90 1.22 4.52
N LEU A 111 11.94 1.22 3.69
CA LEU A 111 12.28 2.36 2.87
C LEU A 111 11.25 2.59 1.76
N ILE A 112 10.78 1.55 1.06
CA ILE A 112 9.69 1.67 0.09
C ILE A 112 8.41 2.14 0.78
N ARG A 113 8.12 1.61 1.97
CA ARG A 113 6.96 2.01 2.78
C ARG A 113 6.96 3.50 3.12
N PHE A 114 8.13 4.09 3.40
CA PHE A 114 8.27 5.53 3.63
C PHE A 114 7.81 6.39 2.43
N HIS A 115 7.95 5.88 1.20
CA HIS A 115 7.54 6.59 -0.03
C HIS A 115 6.06 6.37 -0.42
N MET A 116 5.35 5.42 0.21
CA MET A 116 3.96 5.08 -0.14
C MET A 116 2.98 6.26 -0.14
N PRO A 117 3.01 7.23 0.80
CA PRO A 117 2.06 8.34 0.78
C PRO A 117 2.13 9.19 -0.50
N LEU A 118 3.29 9.24 -1.15
CA LEU A 118 3.52 9.99 -2.38
C LEU A 118 3.34 9.13 -3.64
N HIS A 119 3.58 7.82 -3.54
CA HIS A 119 3.57 6.89 -4.67
C HIS A 119 2.74 5.61 -4.41
N PRO A 120 1.49 5.71 -3.92
CA PRO A 120 0.77 4.53 -3.42
C PRO A 120 0.41 3.54 -4.54
N LEU A 121 0.03 4.05 -5.72
CA LEU A 121 -0.33 3.22 -6.87
C LEU A 121 0.92 2.54 -7.45
N ASP A 122 2.02 3.27 -7.59
CA ASP A 122 3.27 2.71 -8.12
C ASP A 122 3.81 1.61 -7.21
N VAL A 123 3.76 1.79 -5.89
CA VAL A 123 4.15 0.75 -4.93
C VAL A 123 3.21 -0.46 -5.01
N TYR A 124 1.90 -0.24 -5.13
CA TYR A 124 0.94 -1.34 -5.27
C TYR A 124 1.15 -2.13 -6.56
N VAL A 125 1.43 -1.45 -7.68
CA VAL A 125 1.76 -2.08 -8.97
C VAL A 125 3.07 -2.87 -8.87
N LEU A 126 4.11 -2.29 -8.24
CA LEU A 126 5.38 -3.00 -8.01
C LEU A 126 5.17 -4.25 -7.16
N ALA A 127 4.40 -4.13 -6.07
CA ALA A 127 4.09 -5.24 -5.18
C ALA A 127 3.34 -6.34 -5.93
N ALA A 128 2.31 -5.98 -6.68
CA ALA A 128 1.51 -6.90 -7.45
C ALA A 128 2.33 -7.64 -8.54
N HIS A 129 3.21 -6.91 -9.23
CA HIS A 129 4.04 -7.47 -10.29
C HIS A 129 4.99 -8.57 -9.80
N TYR A 130 5.43 -8.48 -8.55
CA TYR A 130 6.32 -9.46 -7.90
C TYR A 130 5.62 -10.30 -6.82
N ASP A 131 4.29 -10.30 -6.78
CA ASP A 131 3.47 -11.00 -5.77
C ASP A 131 3.89 -10.73 -4.30
N LEU A 132 4.32 -9.51 -4.01
CA LEU A 132 4.73 -9.06 -2.69
C LEU A 132 3.51 -8.67 -1.85
N PHE A 133 2.76 -9.67 -1.39
CA PHE A 133 1.45 -9.48 -0.74
C PHE A 133 1.48 -8.48 0.43
N GLU A 134 2.44 -8.58 1.35
CA GLU A 134 2.55 -7.67 2.51
C GLU A 134 2.79 -6.21 2.08
N LEU A 135 3.55 -6.00 1.00
CA LEU A 135 3.79 -4.67 0.45
C LEU A 135 2.53 -4.11 -0.23
N ALA A 136 1.77 -4.96 -0.92
CA ALA A 136 0.49 -4.59 -1.52
C ALA A 136 -0.53 -4.21 -0.44
N VAL A 137 -0.60 -4.96 0.66
CA VAL A 137 -1.43 -4.63 1.83
C VAL A 137 -1.06 -3.26 2.39
N ALA A 138 0.23 -3.02 2.63
CA ALA A 138 0.71 -1.73 3.14
C ALA A 138 0.41 -0.57 2.17
N ALA A 139 0.55 -0.75 0.87
CA ALA A 139 0.24 0.28 -0.11
C ALA A 139 -1.27 0.57 -0.22
N SER A 140 -2.12 -0.45 -0.04
CA SER A 140 -3.57 -0.32 -0.24
C SER A 140 -4.25 0.64 0.73
N SER A 141 -3.72 0.83 1.94
CA SER A 141 -4.24 1.82 2.89
C SER A 141 -4.16 3.25 2.36
N HIS A 142 -3.22 3.51 1.45
CA HIS A 142 -3.03 4.81 0.81
C HIS A 142 -3.81 4.95 -0.50
N LEU A 143 -4.56 3.92 -0.92
CA LEU A 143 -5.31 3.89 -2.18
C LEU A 143 -6.81 4.13 -2.02
N LEU A 144 -7.31 4.42 -0.82
CA LEU A 144 -8.74 4.68 -0.60
C LEU A 144 -9.22 5.95 -1.34
N SER A 145 -8.36 6.95 -1.44
CA SER A 145 -8.62 8.20 -2.20
C SER A 145 -8.22 8.10 -3.67
N ALA A 146 -7.68 6.95 -4.11
CA ALA A 146 -7.18 6.80 -5.47
C ALA A 146 -8.33 6.72 -6.46
N ARG A 147 -8.18 7.41 -7.59
CA ARG A 147 -9.10 7.33 -8.72
C ARG A 147 -8.81 6.08 -9.53
N LEU A 148 -9.66 5.06 -9.44
CA LEU A 148 -9.44 3.80 -10.15
C LEU A 148 -9.54 3.97 -11.68
N ASP A 149 -10.23 5.00 -12.16
CA ASP A 149 -10.31 5.36 -13.59
C ASP A 149 -8.98 5.88 -14.16
N THR A 150 -8.01 6.26 -13.32
CA THR A 150 -6.69 6.70 -13.80
C THR A 150 -5.69 5.57 -14.01
N ILE A 151 -6.07 4.33 -13.67
CA ILE A 151 -5.21 3.17 -13.84
C ILE A 151 -5.05 2.90 -15.34
N THR A 152 -3.80 2.88 -15.82
CA THR A 152 -3.52 2.62 -17.23
C THR A 152 -3.58 1.13 -17.57
N ASP A 153 -3.71 0.82 -18.86
CA ASP A 153 -3.62 -0.57 -19.34
C ASP A 153 -2.28 -1.22 -18.96
N GLU A 154 -1.18 -0.46 -19.03
CA GLU A 154 0.15 -0.94 -18.62
C GLU A 154 0.18 -1.30 -17.12
N GLN A 155 -0.34 -0.43 -16.26
CA GLN A 155 -0.42 -0.71 -14.82
C GLN A 155 -1.32 -1.92 -14.54
N SER A 156 -2.43 -2.04 -15.26
CA SER A 156 -3.36 -3.19 -15.17
C SER A 156 -2.68 -4.50 -15.56
N MET A 157 -1.92 -4.50 -16.65
CA MET A 157 -1.14 -5.65 -17.09
C MET A 157 -0.07 -6.02 -16.06
N ARG A 158 0.64 -5.04 -15.51
CA ARG A 158 1.71 -5.26 -14.51
C ARG A 158 1.16 -5.79 -13.19
N MET A 159 0.01 -5.29 -12.74
CA MET A 159 -0.67 -5.81 -11.53
C MET A 159 -1.20 -7.23 -11.71
N GLY A 160 -1.72 -7.52 -12.90
CA GLY A 160 -2.45 -8.75 -13.17
C GLY A 160 -3.85 -8.77 -12.54
N ALA A 161 -4.67 -9.71 -13.00
CA ALA A 161 -6.10 -9.76 -12.67
C ALA A 161 -6.38 -9.93 -11.17
N VAL A 162 -5.52 -10.65 -10.44
CA VAL A 162 -5.71 -10.92 -9.01
C VAL A 162 -5.61 -9.64 -8.20
N TYR A 163 -4.50 -8.89 -8.34
CA TYR A 163 -4.28 -7.64 -7.59
C TYR A 163 -5.20 -6.51 -8.07
N LEU A 164 -5.59 -6.50 -9.34
CA LEU A 164 -6.59 -5.57 -9.84
C LEU A 164 -7.97 -5.82 -9.20
N LYS A 165 -8.48 -7.06 -9.24
CA LYS A 165 -9.74 -7.45 -8.59
C LYS A 165 -9.74 -7.12 -7.10
N ARG A 166 -8.60 -7.36 -6.46
CA ARG A 166 -8.31 -7.03 -5.06
C ARG A 166 -8.48 -5.53 -4.77
N LEU A 167 -7.88 -4.66 -5.58
CA LEU A 167 -7.98 -3.20 -5.44
C LEU A 167 -9.42 -2.69 -5.65
N TYR A 168 -10.11 -3.13 -6.71
CA TYR A 168 -11.51 -2.77 -6.93
C TYR A 168 -12.41 -3.32 -5.82
N GLY A 169 -12.15 -4.55 -5.38
CA GLY A 169 -12.88 -5.19 -4.27
C GLY A 169 -12.73 -4.42 -2.96
N LEU A 170 -11.56 -3.84 -2.67
CA LEU A 170 -11.36 -2.97 -1.51
C LEU A 170 -12.30 -1.76 -1.55
N HIS A 171 -12.37 -1.07 -2.69
CA HIS A 171 -13.24 0.10 -2.88
C HIS A 171 -14.71 -0.28 -2.76
N SER A 172 -15.15 -1.30 -3.49
CA SER A 172 -16.55 -1.75 -3.49
C SER A 172 -17.01 -2.21 -2.11
N ARG A 173 -16.24 -3.07 -1.43
CA ARG A 173 -16.58 -3.55 -0.07
C ARG A 173 -16.73 -2.39 0.91
N ARG A 174 -15.88 -1.38 0.80
CA ARG A 174 -15.88 -0.23 1.69
C ARG A 174 -17.07 0.70 1.43
N ILE A 175 -17.41 0.92 0.16
CA ILE A 175 -18.64 1.64 -0.24
C ILE A 175 -19.90 0.89 0.23
N ASP A 176 -19.94 -0.43 0.07
CA ASP A 176 -21.09 -1.24 0.50
C ASP A 176 -21.24 -1.26 2.02
N ALA A 177 -20.13 -1.29 2.77
CA ALA A 177 -20.15 -1.11 4.22
C ALA A 177 -20.74 0.25 4.61
N LEU A 178 -20.35 1.33 3.94
CA LEU A 178 -20.90 2.67 4.18
C LEU A 178 -22.41 2.72 3.94
N LYS A 179 -22.90 2.14 2.83
CA LYS A 179 -24.34 2.04 2.54
C LYS A 179 -25.10 1.32 3.66
N ASN A 180 -24.58 0.19 4.13
CA ASN A 180 -25.18 -0.61 5.21
C ASN A 180 -25.18 0.11 6.57
N ILE A 181 -24.24 1.03 6.79
CA ILE A 181 -24.22 1.89 7.97
C ILE A 181 -25.31 2.96 7.86
N LEU A 182 -25.36 3.67 6.73
CA LEU A 182 -26.23 4.84 6.56
C LEU A 182 -27.71 4.48 6.41
N ILE A 183 -28.05 3.28 5.91
CA ILE A 183 -29.44 2.87 5.70
C ILE A 183 -30.23 2.67 7.00
N ARG A 184 -29.53 2.55 8.15
CA ARG A 184 -30.16 2.36 9.47
C ARG A 184 -30.67 3.69 10.03
N PRO A 185 -31.98 3.90 10.16
CA PRO A 185 -32.54 5.13 10.72
C PRO A 185 -32.37 5.21 12.24
N PRO A 186 -32.60 6.38 12.87
CA PRO A 186 -32.65 6.51 14.32
C PRO A 186 -33.76 5.64 14.91
N GLU A 187 -33.53 5.10 16.11
CA GLU A 187 -34.54 4.30 16.82
C GLU A 187 -35.74 5.18 17.23
N PRO A 188 -36.97 4.68 17.11
CA PRO A 188 -38.15 5.39 17.59
C PRO A 188 -38.18 5.43 19.12
N HIS A 189 -38.77 6.48 19.68
CA HIS A 189 -38.99 6.63 21.12
C HIS A 189 -40.49 6.49 21.47
N PRO A 190 -40.85 6.22 22.74
CA PRO A 190 -42.26 6.21 23.15
C PRO A 190 -42.96 7.53 22.81
N SER A 191 -44.19 7.47 22.31
CA SER A 191 -44.95 8.67 21.93
C SER A 191 -45.16 9.61 23.12
N THR A 192 -44.98 10.90 22.89
CA THR A 192 -45.16 11.96 23.90
C THR A 192 -46.31 12.87 23.49
N SER A 193 -46.68 13.82 24.35
CA SER A 193 -47.73 14.81 24.02
C SER A 193 -47.36 15.74 22.86
N THR A 194 -46.07 15.80 22.49
CA THR A 194 -45.53 16.71 21.45
C THR A 194 -44.96 15.97 20.24
N CYS A 195 -44.90 14.63 20.26
CA CYS A 195 -44.37 13.82 19.17
C CYS A 195 -45.09 12.47 19.05
N CYS A 196 -45.71 12.25 17.90
CA CYS A 196 -46.40 11.02 17.57
C CYS A 196 -45.60 10.16 16.57
N LEU A 197 -46.07 8.93 16.34
CA LEU A 197 -45.44 8.01 15.37
C LEU A 197 -45.32 8.60 13.96
N SER A 198 -46.25 9.49 13.56
CA SER A 198 -46.19 10.17 12.25
C SER A 198 -44.98 11.10 12.16
N ASP A 199 -44.69 11.86 13.22
CA ASP A 199 -43.54 12.75 13.30
C ASP A 199 -42.23 11.96 13.25
N GLN A 200 -42.16 10.84 14.01
CA GLN A 200 -41.01 9.93 14.00
C GLN A 200 -40.79 9.28 12.63
N THR A 201 -41.87 8.95 11.92
CA THR A 201 -41.80 8.47 10.53
C THR A 201 -41.24 9.55 9.60
N GLY A 202 -41.59 10.83 9.84
CA GLY A 202 -41.01 11.98 9.16
C GLY A 202 -39.50 12.07 9.35
N VAL A 203 -39.02 11.89 10.58
CA VAL A 203 -37.58 11.84 10.92
C VAL A 203 -36.88 10.70 10.19
N SER A 204 -37.46 9.49 10.19
CA SER A 204 -36.91 8.34 9.47
C SER A 204 -36.82 8.58 7.95
N ARG A 205 -37.82 9.25 7.35
CA ARG A 205 -37.78 9.63 5.92
C ARG A 205 -36.71 10.69 5.64
N ALA A 206 -36.59 11.70 6.51
CA ALA A 206 -35.56 12.72 6.38
C ALA A 206 -34.15 12.11 6.51
N TRP A 207 -33.98 11.16 7.42
CA TRP A 207 -32.76 10.37 7.53
C TRP A 207 -32.46 9.60 6.24
N ALA A 208 -33.44 8.88 5.70
CA ALA A 208 -33.26 8.11 4.46
C ALA A 208 -32.86 9.03 3.27
N LEU A 209 -33.41 10.25 3.21
CA LEU A 209 -33.03 11.23 2.21
C LEU A 209 -31.58 11.70 2.37
N SER A 210 -31.16 12.08 3.59
CA SER A 210 -29.75 12.44 3.86
C SER A 210 -28.78 11.30 3.58
N ALA A 211 -29.16 10.07 3.97
CA ALA A 211 -28.40 8.88 3.66
C ALA A 211 -28.26 8.66 2.15
N ALA A 212 -29.34 8.86 1.36
CA ALA A 212 -29.28 8.75 -0.09
C ALA A 212 -28.31 9.76 -0.72
N TYR A 213 -28.27 11.01 -0.22
CA TYR A 213 -27.30 12.01 -0.67
C TYR A 213 -25.85 11.61 -0.39
N LEU A 214 -25.57 11.09 0.81
CA LEU A 214 -24.25 10.59 1.16
C LEU A 214 -23.87 9.35 0.33
N ILE A 215 -24.82 8.46 0.06
CA ILE A 215 -24.61 7.26 -0.76
C ILE A 215 -24.32 7.65 -2.22
N TRP A 216 -24.96 8.69 -2.73
CA TRP A 216 -24.71 9.20 -4.09
C TRP A 216 -23.26 9.69 -4.26
N ASP A 217 -22.70 10.38 -3.25
CA ASP A 217 -21.31 10.82 -3.23
C ASP A 217 -20.37 9.83 -2.52
N ALA A 218 -20.78 8.56 -2.39
CA ALA A 218 -20.03 7.58 -1.61
C ALA A 218 -18.63 7.36 -2.17
N ARG A 219 -17.64 7.58 -1.30
CA ARG A 219 -16.22 7.32 -1.58
C ARG A 219 -15.62 6.46 -0.49
N PRO A 220 -14.64 5.60 -0.80
CA PRO A 220 -13.98 4.77 0.20
C PRO A 220 -13.30 5.59 1.31
N ASP A 221 -12.83 6.80 0.99
CA ASP A 221 -12.17 7.72 1.92
C ASP A 221 -13.10 8.79 2.51
N MET A 222 -14.43 8.60 2.42
CA MET A 222 -15.40 9.57 2.94
C MET A 222 -15.12 9.92 4.41
N SER A 223 -14.94 11.22 4.68
CA SER A 223 -14.52 11.69 6.01
C SER A 223 -15.62 11.53 7.06
N LEU A 224 -15.22 11.18 8.29
CA LEU A 224 -16.13 11.09 9.45
C LEU A 224 -16.90 12.40 9.66
N ARG A 225 -16.19 13.53 9.54
CA ARG A 225 -16.75 14.88 9.73
C ARG A 225 -17.85 15.18 8.73
N TYR A 226 -17.71 14.77 7.46
CA TYR A 226 -18.72 15.01 6.44
C TYR A 226 -20.01 14.22 6.70
N ILE A 227 -19.88 12.97 7.16
CA ILE A 227 -21.03 12.16 7.58
C ILE A 227 -21.71 12.81 8.79
N GLU A 228 -20.94 13.15 9.82
CA GLU A 228 -21.43 13.79 11.04
C GLU A 228 -22.16 15.10 10.76
N SER A 229 -21.58 15.99 9.96
CA SER A 229 -22.20 17.28 9.61
C SER A 229 -23.48 17.12 8.81
N THR A 230 -23.49 16.21 7.83
CA THR A 230 -24.64 16.01 6.93
C THR A 230 -25.82 15.40 7.67
N MET A 231 -25.56 14.37 8.48
CA MET A 231 -26.61 13.69 9.24
C MET A 231 -27.06 14.53 10.45
N GLY A 232 -26.14 15.24 11.11
CA GLY A 232 -26.44 16.11 12.25
C GLY A 232 -27.30 17.33 11.90
N ALA A 233 -27.26 17.79 10.64
CA ALA A 233 -28.10 18.89 10.15
C ALA A 233 -29.61 18.60 10.27
N LEU A 234 -30.01 17.33 10.28
CA LEU A 234 -31.42 16.93 10.43
C LEU A 234 -32.06 17.50 11.70
N LYS A 235 -31.29 17.67 12.79
CA LYS A 235 -31.77 18.21 14.06
C LYS A 235 -32.31 19.63 13.96
N GLN A 236 -31.86 20.41 12.97
CA GLN A 236 -32.30 21.79 12.76
C GLN A 236 -33.77 21.87 12.32
N HIS A 237 -34.31 20.77 11.79
CA HIS A 237 -35.68 20.69 11.26
C HIS A 237 -36.62 19.85 12.15
N VAL A 238 -36.17 19.47 13.34
CA VAL A 238 -36.94 18.65 14.29
C VAL A 238 -37.17 19.45 15.57
N SER A 239 -38.41 19.52 16.03
CA SER A 239 -38.78 20.23 17.27
C SER A 239 -38.74 19.35 18.52
N CYS A 240 -38.93 18.03 18.38
CA CYS A 240 -38.91 17.08 19.48
C CYS A 240 -37.48 16.80 19.96
N GLU A 241 -37.20 16.98 21.25
CA GLU A 241 -35.88 16.73 21.85
C GLU A 241 -35.51 15.24 21.85
N ASP A 242 -36.44 14.33 22.14
CA ASP A 242 -36.17 12.88 22.10
C ASP A 242 -35.76 12.41 20.69
N CYS A 243 -36.38 12.96 19.64
CA CYS A 243 -35.97 12.72 18.26
C CYS A 243 -34.57 13.27 17.97
N LYS A 244 -34.20 14.45 18.51
CA LYS A 244 -32.84 15.00 18.35
C LYS A 244 -31.80 14.12 19.05
N GLU A 245 -32.09 13.65 20.25
CA GLU A 245 -31.23 12.72 20.98
C GLU A 245 -31.06 11.39 20.22
N SER A 246 -32.15 10.86 19.67
CA SER A 246 -32.12 9.64 18.85
C SER A 246 -31.29 9.83 17.58
N ILE A 247 -31.41 10.98 16.91
CA ILE A 247 -30.55 11.36 15.78
C ILE A 247 -29.08 11.41 16.22
N ASP A 248 -28.76 12.07 17.34
CA ASP A 248 -27.39 12.19 17.84
C ASP A 248 -26.78 10.84 18.24
N ALA A 249 -27.58 9.94 18.82
CA ALA A 249 -27.17 8.58 19.11
C ALA A 249 -26.85 7.83 17.82
N GLN A 250 -27.73 7.92 16.81
CA GLN A 250 -27.52 7.24 15.53
C GLN A 250 -26.33 7.80 14.75
N VAL A 251 -26.13 9.13 14.74
CA VAL A 251 -24.95 9.76 14.11
C VAL A 251 -23.66 9.26 14.77
N ARG A 252 -23.61 9.24 16.11
CA ARG A 252 -22.46 8.69 16.84
C ARG A 252 -22.21 7.22 16.49
N GLN A 253 -23.27 6.42 16.37
CA GLN A 253 -23.15 5.03 15.97
C GLN A 253 -22.63 4.90 14.53
N CYS A 254 -23.13 5.69 13.58
CA CYS A 254 -22.64 5.68 12.20
C CYS A 254 -21.15 6.05 12.11
N VAL A 255 -20.71 7.06 12.86
CA VAL A 255 -19.31 7.48 12.91
C VAL A 255 -18.44 6.38 13.53
N ALA A 256 -18.89 5.77 14.62
CA ALA A 256 -18.20 4.66 15.27
C ALA A 256 -18.08 3.46 14.33
N ASP A 257 -19.19 3.02 13.74
CA ASP A 257 -19.25 1.91 12.78
C ASP A 257 -18.31 2.19 11.59
N TRP A 258 -18.38 3.39 11.00
CA TRP A 258 -17.56 3.74 9.84
C TRP A 258 -16.06 3.81 10.16
N SER A 259 -15.70 4.31 11.35
CA SER A 259 -14.31 4.29 11.83
C SER A 259 -13.78 2.87 12.05
N SER A 260 -14.67 1.92 12.38
CA SER A 260 -14.33 0.52 12.63
C SER A 260 -14.26 -0.34 11.36
N VAL A 261 -14.80 0.15 10.23
CA VAL A 261 -14.71 -0.55 8.94
C VAL A 261 -13.23 -0.70 8.62
N LYS A 262 -12.76 -1.94 8.75
CA LYS A 262 -11.36 -2.31 8.50
C LYS A 262 -10.92 -1.66 7.20
N GLN A 263 -9.84 -0.88 7.29
CA GLN A 263 -9.23 -0.26 6.13
C GLN A 263 -8.53 -1.30 5.23
N TRP A 264 -8.46 -2.58 5.66
CA TRP A 264 -7.65 -3.61 5.02
C TRP A 264 -8.20 -5.03 5.20
N SER A 265 -8.43 -5.66 4.06
CA SER A 265 -8.09 -7.06 3.75
C SER A 265 -8.29 -7.15 2.25
N ILE A 266 -7.20 -7.18 1.49
CA ILE A 266 -7.29 -7.27 0.03
C ILE A 266 -7.47 -8.73 -0.39
#